data_AF-A0A0W0G5B4-F1
#
_entry.id   AF-A0A0W0G5B4-F1
#
_cell.length_a   1.000
_cell.length_b   1.000
_cell.length_c   1.000
_cell.angle_alpha   90.00
_cell.angle_beta   90.00
_cell.angle_gamma   90.00
#
_symmetry.space_group_name_H-M   'P 1'
#
loop_
_entity.id
_entity.type
_entity.pdbx_description
1 polymer ?
#
loop_
_entity_poly.entity_id
_entity_poly.type
_entity_poly.pdbx_seq_one_letter_code
_entity_poly.pdbx_strand_id
1 'polypeptide(L)'
;MNYPQIPETSVLTDSAAPPLVHDILLPTALTCPALPVTGSKSIFAFWHSGIGTLPPYLLRSVLAWYRRYSPLGWSVHIIDNVPGSPLNASHYIDTSSPDVVPAAFTTRSINGTYALQHTSDLIRYPLLLKYGGVYLDVGILQFGDLNWLWEE
;
A
#
# COMPACT_ATOMS: atom_id res chain seq x y z
N MET A 1 -36.32 -5.47 3.58
CA MET A 1 -36.16 -6.68 2.75
C MET A 1 -35.61 -7.77 3.66
N ASN A 2 -36.34 -8.85 3.90
CA ASN A 2 -35.82 -9.98 4.66
C ASN A 2 -35.13 -10.92 3.67
N TYR A 3 -33.80 -10.94 3.69
CA TYR A 3 -33.04 -11.89 2.88
C TYR A 3 -33.15 -13.28 3.54
N PRO A 4 -33.36 -14.36 2.75
CA PRO A 4 -33.36 -15.71 3.30
C PRO A 4 -31.98 -16.04 3.87
N GLN A 5 -31.96 -16.70 5.03
CA GLN A 5 -30.71 -17.13 5.65
C GLN A 5 -30.06 -18.22 4.79
N ILE A 6 -28.78 -18.05 4.44
CA ILE A 6 -28.04 -19.05 3.69
C ILE A 6 -27.70 -20.21 4.65
N PRO A 7 -28.02 -21.48 4.31
CA PRO A 7 -27.69 -22.63 5.14
C PRO A 7 -26.20 -22.63 5.53
N GLU A 8 -25.90 -23.04 6.76
CA GLU A 8 -24.53 -23.13 7.32
C GLU A 8 -23.79 -21.78 7.44
N THR A 9 -24.49 -20.65 7.33
CA THR A 9 -23.91 -19.32 7.58
C THR A 9 -24.52 -18.68 8.83
N SER A 10 -23.71 -17.89 9.53
CA SER A 10 -24.13 -17.03 10.63
C SER A 10 -23.97 -15.56 10.24
N VAL A 11 -24.92 -14.72 10.64
CA VAL A 11 -24.79 -13.27 10.46
C VAL A 11 -23.64 -12.77 11.34
N LEU A 12 -22.68 -12.07 10.73
CA LEU A 12 -21.64 -11.39 11.48
C LEU A 12 -22.27 -10.30 12.35
N THR A 13 -21.98 -10.33 13.65
CA THR A 13 -22.48 -9.34 14.62
C THR A 13 -21.70 -8.03 14.59
N ASP A 14 -20.64 -7.95 13.78
CA ASP A 14 -19.82 -6.75 13.69
C ASP A 14 -20.59 -5.57 13.10
N SER A 15 -20.45 -4.42 13.77
CA SER A 15 -20.95 -3.16 13.24
C SER A 15 -20.10 -2.77 12.03
N ALA A 16 -20.72 -2.67 10.86
CA ALA A 16 -20.03 -2.19 9.68
C ALA A 16 -19.49 -0.78 9.92
N ALA A 17 -18.20 -0.59 9.64
CA ALA A 17 -17.60 0.74 9.69
C ALA A 17 -18.37 1.70 8.76
N PRO A 18 -18.54 2.98 9.14
CA PRO A 18 -19.24 3.94 8.32
C PRO A 18 -18.59 4.06 6.94
N PRO A 19 -19.38 4.30 5.87
CA PRO A 19 -18.87 4.40 4.52
C PRO A 19 -17.77 5.49 4.41
N LEU A 20 -16.82 5.26 3.50
CA LEU A 20 -15.80 6.26 3.18
C LEU A 20 -16.48 7.46 2.49
N VAL A 21 -16.48 8.62 3.14
CA VAL A 21 -16.96 9.87 2.54
C VAL A 21 -15.84 10.45 1.67
N HIS A 22 -16.20 10.99 0.50
CA HIS A 22 -15.25 11.40 -0.53
C HIS A 22 -14.35 12.60 -0.16
N ASP A 23 -14.74 13.39 0.84
CA ASP A 23 -14.04 14.62 1.24
C ASP A 23 -13.23 14.49 2.55
N ILE A 24 -12.94 13.25 2.98
CA ILE A 24 -12.16 13.03 4.20
C ILE A 24 -10.69 13.35 3.94
N LEU A 25 -10.13 14.21 4.79
CA LEU A 25 -8.69 14.49 4.81
C LEU A 25 -7.92 13.20 5.06
N LEU A 26 -6.91 12.92 4.23
CA LEU A 26 -6.15 11.67 4.34
C LEU A 26 -5.51 11.56 5.73
N PRO A 27 -5.61 10.39 6.39
CA PRO A 27 -4.90 10.13 7.64
C PRO A 27 -3.42 10.51 7.51
N THR A 28 -2.87 11.21 8.51
CA THR A 28 -1.45 11.60 8.52
C THR A 28 -0.53 10.38 8.39
N ALA A 29 -0.93 9.24 8.95
CA ALA A 29 -0.21 7.97 8.81
C ALA A 29 -0.11 7.46 7.36
N LEU A 30 -0.94 7.94 6.42
CA LEU A 30 -0.87 7.61 5.00
C LEU A 30 -0.09 8.63 4.17
N THR A 31 0.10 9.85 4.67
CA THR A 31 0.79 10.95 3.95
C THR A 31 2.19 11.22 4.48
N CYS A 32 2.45 10.91 5.75
CA CYS A 32 3.73 11.06 6.43
C CYS A 32 3.90 9.93 7.49
N PRO A 33 3.96 8.66 7.06
CA PRO A 33 4.23 7.55 7.99
C PRO A 33 5.64 7.62 8.56
N ALA A 34 5.82 7.05 9.76
CA ALA A 34 7.16 6.69 10.23
C ALA A 34 7.79 5.66 9.29
N LEU A 35 9.13 5.67 9.18
CA LEU A 35 9.81 4.67 8.36
C LEU A 35 9.59 3.25 8.93
N PRO A 36 9.39 2.26 8.06
CA PRO A 36 9.19 0.87 8.48
C PRO A 36 10.46 0.31 9.13
N VAL A 37 10.27 -0.66 10.02
CA VAL A 37 11.37 -1.39 10.68
C VAL A 37 11.48 -2.77 10.02
N THR A 38 12.68 -3.34 9.97
CA THR A 38 12.86 -4.69 9.43
C THR A 38 12.02 -5.71 10.21
N GLY A 39 11.23 -6.49 9.48
CA GLY A 39 10.32 -7.49 10.05
C GLY A 39 9.02 -6.90 10.61
N SER A 40 8.73 -5.61 10.39
CA SER A 40 7.45 -5.04 10.82
C SER A 40 6.30 -5.40 9.88
N LYS A 41 5.08 -5.36 10.42
CA LYS A 41 3.82 -5.42 9.68
C LYS A 41 3.67 -4.21 8.77
N SER A 42 4.20 -4.29 7.56
CA SER A 42 4.19 -3.20 6.58
C SER A 42 3.51 -3.65 5.28
N ILE A 43 2.56 -2.85 4.81
CA ILE A 43 1.96 -2.95 3.49
C ILE A 43 2.59 -1.87 2.62
N PHE A 44 3.35 -2.28 1.62
CA PHE A 44 3.90 -1.42 0.59
C PHE A 44 3.02 -1.44 -0.66
N ALA A 45 2.85 -0.27 -1.28
CA ALA A 45 2.29 -0.13 -2.61
C ALA A 45 2.96 1.05 -3.30
N PHE A 46 2.75 1.21 -4.60
CA PHE A 46 3.35 2.30 -5.36
C PHE A 46 2.34 3.09 -6.19
N TRP A 47 2.51 4.40 -6.19
CA TRP A 47 1.85 5.31 -7.12
C TRP A 47 2.79 6.45 -7.49
N HIS A 48 3.30 6.43 -8.72
CA HIS A 48 4.38 7.33 -9.19
C HIS A 48 4.18 8.82 -8.89
N SER A 49 2.95 9.33 -8.93
CA SER A 49 2.58 10.73 -8.72
C SER A 49 2.04 11.04 -7.32
N GLY A 50 2.20 10.12 -6.36
CA GLY A 50 1.84 10.32 -4.96
C GLY A 50 0.37 10.03 -4.63
N ILE A 51 0.11 9.63 -3.38
CA ILE A 51 -1.20 9.14 -2.90
C ILE A 51 -2.37 10.09 -3.19
N GLY A 52 -2.15 11.41 -3.16
CA GLY A 52 -3.18 12.41 -3.44
C GLY A 52 -3.68 12.43 -4.88
N THR A 53 -2.97 11.78 -5.80
CA THR A 53 -3.35 11.69 -7.23
C THR A 53 -3.97 10.34 -7.59
N LEU A 54 -4.16 9.45 -6.61
CA LEU A 54 -4.83 8.18 -6.85
C LEU A 54 -6.25 8.41 -7.37
N PRO A 55 -6.69 7.69 -8.42
CA PRO A 55 -8.09 7.64 -8.79
C PRO A 55 -8.96 7.25 -7.59
N PRO A 56 -10.16 7.82 -7.43
CA PRO A 56 -10.98 7.62 -6.23
C PRO A 56 -11.23 6.15 -5.88
N TYR A 57 -11.33 5.25 -6.87
CA TYR A 57 -11.53 3.83 -6.62
C TYR A 57 -10.29 3.11 -6.06
N LEU A 58 -9.09 3.52 -6.44
CA LEU A 58 -7.84 3.01 -5.88
C LEU A 58 -7.63 3.57 -4.48
N LEU A 59 -7.89 4.86 -4.28
CA LEU A 59 -7.81 5.47 -2.96
C LEU A 59 -8.76 4.80 -1.96
N ARG A 60 -9.97 4.42 -2.39
CA ARG A 60 -10.90 3.63 -1.56
C ARG A 60 -10.29 2.30 -1.11
N SER A 61 -9.52 1.62 -1.97
CA SER A 61 -8.85 0.36 -1.62
C SER A 61 -7.78 0.59 -0.55
N VAL A 62 -6.92 1.60 -0.74
CA VAL A 62 -5.90 2.00 0.25
C VAL A 62 -6.52 2.36 1.60
N LEU A 63 -7.60 3.15 1.60
CA LEU A 63 -8.30 3.54 2.82
C LEU A 63 -8.96 2.34 3.51
N ALA A 64 -9.48 1.38 2.74
CA ALA A 64 -10.01 0.14 3.29
C ALA A 64 -8.92 -0.69 3.97
N TRP A 65 -7.73 -0.81 3.37
CA TRP A 65 -6.59 -1.47 4.00
C TRP A 65 -6.17 -0.77 5.29
N TYR A 66 -6.03 0.56 5.25
CA TYR A 66 -5.65 1.35 6.42
C TYR A 66 -6.63 1.16 7.58
N ARG A 67 -7.95 1.29 7.31
CA ARG A 67 -8.98 1.11 8.34
C ARG A 67 -8.98 -0.29 8.94
N ARG A 68 -8.72 -1.31 8.11
CA ARG A 68 -8.72 -2.71 8.54
C ARG A 68 -7.47 -3.08 9.35
N TYR A 69 -6.30 -2.68 8.89
CA TYR A 69 -5.04 -3.22 9.42
C TYR A 69 -4.27 -2.29 10.35
N SER A 70 -4.50 -0.97 10.29
CA SER A 70 -3.84 -0.06 11.24
C SER A 70 -4.18 -0.34 12.71
N PRO A 71 -5.43 -0.72 13.09
CA PRO A 71 -5.72 -1.12 14.47
C PRO A 71 -5.00 -2.40 14.90
N LEU A 72 -4.56 -3.22 13.94
CA LEU A 72 -3.85 -4.48 14.14
C LEU A 72 -2.31 -4.30 14.11
N GLY A 73 -1.84 -3.05 14.09
CA GLY A 73 -0.42 -2.70 14.11
C GLY A 73 0.25 -2.64 12.74
N TRP A 74 -0.49 -2.74 11.63
CA TRP A 74 0.09 -2.60 10.29
C TRP A 74 0.27 -1.14 9.89
N SER A 75 1.37 -0.84 9.21
CA SER A 75 1.61 0.44 8.55
C SER A 75 1.43 0.31 7.03
N VAL A 76 0.81 1.31 6.41
CA VAL A 76 0.56 1.34 4.95
C VAL A 76 1.40 2.44 4.33
N HIS A 77 2.26 2.08 3.37
CA HIS A 77 3.19 2.97 2.71
C HIS A 77 2.90 3.01 1.20
N ILE A 78 2.36 4.13 0.72
CA ILE A 78 2.11 4.34 -0.72
C ILE A 78 3.30 5.09 -1.30
N ILE A 79 4.32 4.34 -1.70
CA ILE A 79 5.61 4.85 -2.19
C ILE A 79 5.41 5.58 -3.53
N ASP A 80 6.16 6.66 -3.74
CA ASP A 80 6.13 7.45 -4.98
C ASP A 80 7.53 7.84 -5.46
N ASN A 81 7.59 8.59 -6.57
CA ASN A 81 8.81 9.21 -7.10
C ASN A 81 8.73 10.74 -7.15
N VAL A 82 7.80 11.33 -6.40
CA VAL A 82 7.56 12.77 -6.36
C VAL A 82 8.71 13.43 -5.57
N PRO A 83 9.46 14.37 -6.17
CA PRO A 83 10.53 15.07 -5.46
C PRO A 83 10.02 15.79 -4.21
N GLY A 84 10.70 15.59 -3.07
CA GLY A 84 10.33 16.19 -1.79
C GLY A 84 9.13 15.53 -1.09
N SER A 85 8.52 14.49 -1.67
CA SER A 85 7.49 13.71 -0.99
C SER A 85 8.09 12.91 0.17
N PRO A 86 7.48 12.91 1.37
CA PRO A 86 7.86 12.01 2.46
C PRO A 86 7.75 10.51 2.07
N LEU A 87 6.96 10.21 1.04
CA LEU A 87 6.74 8.86 0.52
C LEU A 87 7.64 8.53 -0.67
N ASN A 88 8.59 9.40 -1.01
CA ASN A 88 9.52 9.13 -2.10
C ASN A 88 10.36 7.88 -1.82
N ALA A 89 10.54 7.01 -2.82
CA ALA A 89 11.29 5.76 -2.70
C ALA A 89 12.69 5.91 -2.09
N SER A 90 13.36 7.05 -2.32
CA SER A 90 14.69 7.35 -1.77
C SER A 90 14.74 7.44 -0.23
N HIS A 91 13.61 7.64 0.44
CA HIS A 91 13.54 7.59 1.90
C HIS A 91 13.50 6.16 2.47
N TYR A 92 13.16 5.18 1.63
CA TYR A 92 12.97 3.78 2.04
C TYR A 92 14.14 2.91 1.63
N ILE A 93 14.68 3.09 0.43
CA ILE A 93 15.78 2.31 -0.11
C ILE A 93 16.84 3.23 -0.71
N ASP A 94 18.09 2.76 -0.79
CA ASP A 94 19.15 3.52 -1.44
C ASP A 94 18.98 3.47 -2.96
N THR A 95 18.25 4.43 -3.51
CA THR A 95 17.97 4.54 -4.95
C THR A 95 19.18 4.99 -5.78
N SER A 96 20.30 5.31 -5.14
CA SER A 96 21.55 5.71 -5.79
C SER A 96 22.51 4.54 -5.99
N SER A 97 22.35 3.47 -5.21
CA SER A 97 23.21 2.28 -5.31
C SER A 97 22.73 1.33 -6.41
N PRO A 98 23.63 0.94 -7.36
CA PRO A 98 23.32 -0.06 -8.37
C PRO A 98 23.09 -1.47 -7.81
N ASP A 99 23.50 -1.71 -6.55
CA ASP A 99 23.27 -2.98 -5.85
C ASP A 99 21.82 -3.10 -5.32
N VAL A 100 21.11 -1.97 -5.25
CA VAL A 100 19.74 -1.89 -4.71
C VAL A 100 18.73 -1.69 -5.83
N VAL A 101 18.99 -0.77 -6.77
CA VAL A 101 18.12 -0.53 -7.92
C VAL A 101 18.94 -0.50 -9.21
N PRO A 102 18.40 -0.96 -10.35
CA PRO A 102 19.14 -0.91 -11.60
C PRO A 102 19.29 0.54 -12.08
N ALA A 103 20.31 0.80 -12.90
CA ALA A 103 20.59 2.13 -13.46
C ALA A 103 19.37 2.76 -14.16
N ALA A 104 18.50 1.95 -14.76
CA ALA A 104 17.27 2.43 -15.40
C ALA A 104 16.31 3.14 -14.44
N PHE A 105 16.27 2.72 -13.17
CA PHE A 105 15.51 3.41 -12.13
C PHE A 105 16.16 4.76 -11.80
N THR A 106 17.46 4.73 -11.49
CA THR A 106 18.21 5.91 -11.04
C THR A 106 18.22 7.02 -12.09
N THR A 107 18.41 6.68 -13.37
CA THR A 107 18.44 7.65 -14.48
C THR A 107 17.05 7.99 -15.02
N ARG A 108 15.98 7.38 -14.49
CA ARG A 108 14.60 7.53 -14.95
C ARG A 108 14.45 7.25 -16.46
N SER A 109 15.19 6.26 -16.97
CA SER A 109 15.22 5.95 -18.40
C SER A 109 14.20 4.89 -18.83
N ILE A 110 13.37 4.40 -17.91
CA ILE A 110 12.31 3.42 -18.20
C ILE A 110 11.27 4.08 -19.11
N ASN A 111 10.96 3.45 -20.23
CA ASN A 111 10.07 3.96 -21.26
C ASN A 111 8.99 2.92 -21.65
N GLY A 112 8.13 3.31 -22.59
CA GLY A 112 7.03 2.47 -23.06
C GLY A 112 5.74 2.64 -22.26
N THR A 113 4.68 1.97 -22.73
CA THR A 113 3.30 2.13 -22.23
C THR A 113 3.15 1.81 -20.74
N TYR A 114 4.00 0.94 -20.21
CA TYR A 114 3.93 0.45 -18.83
C TYR A 114 5.13 0.86 -17.97
N ALA A 115 5.85 1.92 -18.37
CA ALA A 115 7.05 2.38 -17.67
C ALA A 115 6.84 2.61 -16.16
N LEU A 116 5.68 3.14 -15.79
CA LEU A 116 5.33 3.44 -14.39
C LEU A 116 5.07 2.17 -13.58
N GLN A 117 4.43 1.17 -14.18
CA GLN A 117 4.23 -0.14 -13.59
C GLN A 117 5.57 -0.86 -13.43
N HIS A 118 6.43 -0.82 -14.45
CA HIS A 118 7.77 -1.39 -14.33
C HIS A 118 8.61 -0.70 -13.25
N THR A 119 8.44 0.60 -13.06
CA THR A 119 9.08 1.33 -11.96
C THR A 119 8.67 0.77 -10.58
N SER A 120 7.39 0.40 -10.40
CA SER A 120 6.87 -0.30 -9.21
C SER A 120 7.59 -1.62 -8.98
N ASP A 121 7.78 -2.41 -10.04
CA ASP A 121 8.43 -3.71 -9.96
C ASP A 121 9.89 -3.61 -9.49
N LEU A 122 10.61 -2.55 -9.89
CA LEU A 122 12.02 -2.35 -9.54
C LEU A 122 12.25 -2.01 -8.07
N ILE A 123 11.27 -1.42 -7.39
CA ILE A 123 11.39 -1.09 -5.96
C ILE A 123 10.76 -2.15 -5.06
N ARG A 124 9.88 -3.01 -5.58
CA ARG A 124 9.20 -4.08 -4.83
C ARG A 124 10.19 -4.98 -4.12
N TYR A 125 11.13 -5.56 -4.86
CA TYR A 125 12.07 -6.51 -4.29
C TYR A 125 12.99 -5.88 -3.23
N PRO A 126 13.64 -4.72 -3.48
CA PRO A 126 14.45 -4.05 -2.47
C PRO A 126 13.69 -3.69 -1.18
N LEU A 127 12.43 -3.24 -1.29
CA LEU A 127 11.59 -2.95 -0.13
C LEU A 127 11.35 -4.21 0.72
N LEU A 128 10.93 -5.30 0.08
CA LEU A 128 10.65 -6.56 0.76
C LEU A 128 11.92 -7.21 1.33
N LEU A 129 13.06 -7.07 0.65
CA LEU A 129 14.34 -7.58 1.14
C LEU A 129 14.80 -6.83 2.39
N LYS A 130 14.64 -5.50 2.41
CA LYS A 130 15.07 -4.66 3.54
C LYS A 130 14.12 -4.72 4.74
N TYR A 131 12.82 -4.72 4.48
CA TYR A 131 11.80 -4.54 5.52
C TYR A 131 10.93 -5.77 5.78
N GLY A 132 10.86 -6.72 4.85
CA GLY A 132 9.81 -7.74 4.87
C GLY A 132 8.45 -7.12 4.55
N GLY A 133 7.39 -7.62 5.21
CA GLY A 133 6.03 -7.15 4.99
C GLY A 133 5.41 -7.73 3.72
N VAL A 134 4.47 -7.00 3.14
CA VAL A 134 3.81 -7.38 1.88
C VAL A 134 3.80 -6.22 0.89
N TYR A 135 3.83 -6.55 -0.39
CA TYR A 135 3.70 -5.58 -1.48
C TYR A 135 2.41 -5.83 -2.24
N LEU A 136 1.60 -4.80 -2.41
CA LEU A 136 0.31 -4.85 -3.09
C LEU A 136 0.24 -3.79 -4.18
N ASP A 137 -0.43 -4.12 -5.28
CA ASP A 137 -0.89 -3.09 -6.21
C ASP A 137 -2.06 -2.32 -5.58
N VAL A 138 -2.11 -0.99 -5.77
CA VAL A 138 -3.13 -0.10 -5.19
C VAL A 138 -4.59 -0.47 -5.53
N GLY A 139 -4.79 -1.32 -6.54
CA GLY A 139 -6.10 -1.81 -6.96
C GLY A 139 -6.57 -3.10 -6.28
N ILE A 140 -5.77 -3.70 -5.39
CA ILE A 140 -6.12 -4.96 -4.75
C ILE A 140 -7.25 -4.76 -3.72
N LEU A 141 -8.35 -5.48 -3.94
CA LEU A 141 -9.40 -5.66 -2.94
C LEU A 141 -9.05 -6.87 -2.07
N GLN A 142 -8.95 -6.66 -0.76
CA GLN A 142 -8.56 -7.73 0.17
C GLN A 142 -9.79 -8.46 0.71
N PHE A 143 -9.96 -9.71 0.28
CA PHE A 143 -11.02 -10.61 0.76
C PHE A 143 -10.55 -11.55 1.89
N GLY A 144 -9.25 -11.87 1.96
CA GLY A 144 -8.65 -12.72 2.99
C GLY A 144 -8.24 -11.97 4.26
N ASP A 145 -7.68 -12.68 5.23
CA ASP A 145 -7.08 -12.10 6.44
C ASP A 145 -5.55 -12.12 6.35
N LEU A 146 -5.00 -10.97 5.92
CA LEU A 146 -3.56 -10.76 5.86
C LEU A 146 -2.91 -10.80 7.25
N ASN A 147 -3.63 -10.37 8.29
CA ASN A 147 -3.07 -10.37 9.64
C ASN A 147 -2.93 -11.80 10.16
N TRP A 148 -3.93 -12.66 9.93
CA TRP A 148 -3.83 -14.07 10.25
C TRP A 148 -2.64 -14.74 9.55
N LEU A 149 -2.45 -14.50 8.25
CA LEU A 149 -1.31 -15.05 7.50
C LEU A 149 0.07 -14.66 8.08
N TRP A 150 0.15 -13.51 8.75
CA TRP A 150 1.40 -13.01 9.34
C TRP A 150 1.70 -13.59 10.73
N GLU A 151 0.68 -13.98 11.48
CA GLU A 151 0.81 -14.43 12.87
C GLU A 151 0.98 -15.95 13.02
N GLU A 152 0.73 -16.71 11.95
CA GLU A 152 0.96 -18.17 11.86
C GLU A 152 2.43 -18.50 11.54
#